data_AF-A0A367WHU9-F1
#
_entry.id   AF-A0A367WHU9-F1
#
_cell.length_a   1.000
_cell.length_b   1.000
_cell.length_c   1.000
_cell.angle_alpha   90.00
_cell.angle_beta   90.00
_cell.angle_gamma   90.00
#
_symmetry.space_group_name_H-M   'P 1'
#
loop_
_entity.id
_entity.type
_entity.pdbx_description
1 polymer ?
#
loop_
_entity_poly.entity_id
_entity_poly.type
_entity_poly.pdbx_seq_one_letter_code
_entity_poly.pdbx_strand_id
1 'polypeptide(L)' 'SCSTCHVYIDPAWVEKLPPASDMEQEMLEFASAPDARLSRLSCQIRITDAMDGLVVTMPETQAEI' A
#
# COMPACT_ATOMS: atom_id res chain seq x y z
N SER A 1 1.32 15.04 -2.31
CA SER A 1 1.15 13.65 -2.79
C SER A 1 2.41 13.26 -3.55
N CYS A 2 2.94 12.06 -3.33
CA CYS A 2 4.22 11.63 -3.94
C CYS A 2 4.28 10.16 -4.39
N SER A 3 3.37 9.29 -3.92
CA SER A 3 3.34 7.84 -4.19
C SER A 3 4.59 7.03 -3.79
N THR A 4 5.64 7.68 -3.26
CA THR A 4 6.91 7.07 -2.85
C THR A 4 6.90 6.34 -1.50
N CYS A 5 5.71 5.99 -1.01
CA CYS A 5 5.53 5.18 0.20
C CYS A 5 4.77 3.88 -0.10
N HIS A 6 4.80 3.48 -1.37
CA HIS A 6 4.11 2.30 -1.89
C HIS A 6 4.65 1.03 -1.27
N VAL A 7 3.74 0.15 -0.87
CA VAL A 7 4.03 -1.19 -0.35
C VAL A 7 2.98 -2.15 -0.88
N TYR A 8 3.33 -3.44 -0.93
CA TYR A 8 2.38 -4.52 -1.12
C TYR A 8 1.98 -5.09 0.24
N ILE A 9 0.69 -5.14 0.51
CA ILE A 9 0.13 -5.81 1.68
C ILE A 9 0.16 -7.32 1.45
N ASP A 10 0.55 -8.08 2.46
CA ASP A 10 0.45 -9.54 2.39
C ASP A 10 -1.01 -9.98 2.13
N PRO A 11 -1.25 -10.94 1.21
CA PRO A 11 -2.60 -11.38 0.87
C PRO A 11 -3.49 -11.78 2.06
N ALA A 12 -2.92 -12.27 3.16
CA ALA A 12 -3.66 -12.65 4.37
C ALA A 12 -4.16 -11.44 5.20
N TRP A 13 -3.75 -10.23 4.83
CA TRP A 13 -4.07 -8.98 5.51
C TRP A 13 -4.94 -8.01 4.72
N VAL A 14 -5.07 -8.18 3.40
CA VAL A 14 -5.84 -7.25 2.53
C VAL A 14 -7.26 -7.03 3.05
N GLU A 15 -7.99 -8.10 3.33
CA GLU A 15 -9.38 -8.04 3.81
C GLU A 15 -9.51 -7.57 5.28
N LYS A 16 -8.39 -7.49 6.01
CA LYS A 16 -8.36 -7.03 7.41
C LYS A 16 -8.11 -5.52 7.53
N LEU A 17 -7.67 -4.90 6.43
CA LEU A 17 -7.41 -3.46 6.37
C LEU A 17 -8.65 -2.73 5.83
N PRO A 18 -8.89 -1.48 6.24
CA PRO A 18 -9.81 -0.62 5.53
C PRO A 18 -9.39 -0.50 4.06
N PRO A 19 -10.35 -0.46 3.11
CA PRO A 19 -10.04 -0.33 1.69
C PRO A 19 -9.28 0.97 1.41
N ALA A 20 -8.47 0.96 0.36
CA ALA A 20 -7.84 2.17 -0.13
C ALA A 20 -8.91 3.17 -0.58
N SER A 21 -8.77 4.44 -0.19
CA SER A 21 -9.64 5.51 -0.68
C SER A 21 -9.47 5.72 -2.19
N ASP A 22 -10.46 6.29 -2.86
CA ASP A 22 -10.38 6.59 -4.31
C ASP A 22 -9.15 7.43 -4.65
N MET A 23 -8.85 8.46 -3.84
CA MET A 23 -7.66 9.29 -4.00
C MET A 23 -6.35 8.51 -3.81
N GLU A 24 -6.34 7.51 -2.92
CA GLU A 24 -5.19 6.62 -2.76
C GLU A 24 -5.01 5.73 -3.99
N GLN A 25 -6.11 5.20 -4.55
CA GLN A 25 -6.07 4.37 -5.76
C GLN A 25 -5.57 5.16 -6.96
N GLU A 26 -6.07 6.38 -7.18
CA GLU A 26 -5.59 7.30 -8.22
C GLU A 26 -4.09 7.58 -8.07
N MET A 27 -3.60 7.75 -6.84
CA MET A 27 -2.17 7.97 -6.61
C MET A 27 -1.32 6.73 -6.88
N LEU A 28 -1.84 5.52 -6.62
CA LEU A 28 -1.13 4.27 -6.86
C LEU A 28 -0.91 3.98 -8.34
N GLU A 29 -1.70 4.59 -9.24
CA GLU A 29 -1.45 4.54 -10.69
C GLU A 29 -0.06 5.10 -11.08
N PHE A 30 0.51 5.97 -10.24
CA PHE A 30 1.84 6.57 -10.42
C PHE A 30 2.94 5.88 -9.60
N ALA A 31 2.62 4.83 -8.84
CA ALA A 31 3.61 4.06 -8.10
C ALA A 31 4.39 3.13 -9.03
N SER A 32 5.58 2.68 -8.60
CA SER A 32 6.35 1.69 -9.36
C SER A 32 5.72 0.31 -9.26
N ALA A 33 5.47 -0.34 -10.40
CA ALA A 33 4.91 -1.69 -10.49
C ALA A 33 3.70 -1.95 -9.57
N PRO A 34 2.60 -1.17 -9.68
CA PRO A 34 1.47 -1.32 -8.78
C PRO A 34 0.70 -2.61 -9.08
N ASP A 35 0.40 -3.35 -8.01
CA ASP A 35 -0.58 -4.43 -7.98
C ASP A 35 -1.96 -3.91 -7.57
N ALA A 36 -2.99 -4.19 -8.36
CA ALA A 36 -4.34 -3.65 -8.15
C ALA A 36 -5.03 -4.11 -6.85
N ARG A 37 -4.58 -5.24 -6.27
CA ARG A 37 -5.16 -5.82 -5.05
C ARG A 37 -4.30 -5.59 -3.82
N LEU A 38 -2.97 -5.63 -3.99
CA LEU A 38 -2.04 -5.62 -2.86
C LEU A 38 -1.44 -4.25 -2.58
N SER A 39 -1.43 -3.33 -3.55
CA SER A 39 -0.75 -2.04 -3.38
C SER A 39 -1.49 -1.13 -2.41
N ARG A 40 -0.73 -0.52 -1.51
CA ARG A 40 -1.18 0.54 -0.61
C ARG A 40 -0.11 1.62 -0.49
N LEU A 41 -0.53 2.83 -0.15
CA LEU A 41 0.35 3.87 0.34
C LEU A 41 0.47 3.72 1.85
N SER A 42 1.63 3.27 2.34
CA SER A 42 1.84 2.99 3.77
C SER A 42 1.53 4.20 4.66
N CYS A 43 1.74 5.43 4.16
CA CYS A 43 1.42 6.65 4.91
C CYS A 43 -0.09 6.88 5.14
N GLN A 44 -0.95 6.18 4.39
CA GLN A 44 -2.41 6.23 4.54
C GLN A 44 -2.94 5.13 5.48
N ILE A 45 -2.09 4.19 5.91
CA ILE A 45 -2.48 3.11 6.82
C ILE A 45 -2.27 3.59 8.26
N ARG A 46 -3.37 3.78 8.99
CA ARG A 46 -3.31 4.00 10.44
C ARG A 46 -3.16 2.68 11.17
N ILE A 47 -2.04 2.52 11.87
CA ILE A 47 -1.76 1.34 12.70
C ILE A 47 -2.71 1.29 13.89
N THR A 48 -3.22 0.09 14.18
CA THR A 48 -4.04 -0.22 15.35
C THR A 48 -3.58 -1.53 15.96
N ASP A 49 -4.00 -1.82 17.20
CA ASP A 49 -3.65 -3.08 17.89
C ASP A 49 -4.12 -4.32 17.12
N ALA A 50 -5.18 -4.22 16.31
CA ALA A 50 -5.69 -5.30 15.47
C ALA A 50 -4.73 -5.68 14.31
N MET A 51 -3.69 -4.88 14.08
CA MET A 51 -2.68 -5.07 13.03
C MET A 51 -1.37 -5.65 13.56
N ASP A 52 -1.34 -6.18 14.79
CA ASP A 52 -0.17 -6.87 15.30
C ASP A 52 0.20 -8.07 14.40
N GLY A 53 1.44 -8.07 13.91
CA GLY A 53 1.91 -9.03 12.91
C GLY A 53 1.58 -8.70 11.45
N LEU A 54 1.13 -7.48 11.11
CA LEU A 54 0.97 -7.03 9.73
C LEU A 54 2.28 -7.20 8.94
N VAL A 55 2.18 -7.88 7.80
CA VAL A 55 3.30 -8.08 6.87
C VAL A 55 3.08 -7.24 5.62
N VAL A 56 4.13 -6.52 5.22
CA VAL A 56 4.18 -5.76 3.97
C VAL A 56 5.50 -6.06 3.25
N THR A 57 5.49 -5.93 1.94
CA THR A 57 6.66 -6.05 1.08
C THR A 57 6.88 -4.73 0.34
N MET A 58 8.13 -4.28 0.24
CA MET A 58 8.46 -3.09 -0.55
C MET A 58 8.66 -3.45 -2.03
N PRO A 59 8.28 -2.58 -2.97
CA PRO A 59 8.70 -2.69 -4.36
C PRO A 59 10.22 -2.55 -4.50
N GLU A 60 10.77 -2.98 -5.63
CA GLU A 60 12.20 -2.85 -5.93
C GLU A 60 12.66 -1.39 -5.94
N THR A 61 11.80 -0.48 -6.43
CA THR A 61 12.03 0.96 -6.44
C THR A 61 10.74 1.72 -6.08
N GLN A 62 10.87 2.95 -5.58
CA GLN A 62 9.73 3.84 -5.26
C GLN A 62 9.47 4.91 -6.32
N ALA A 63 10.48 5.16 -7.16
CA ALA A 63 10.43 6.07 -8.28
C ALA A 63 11.19 5.41 -9.44
N GLU A 64 10.58 5.38 -10.62
CA GLU A 64 11.34 5.15 -11.84
C GLU A 64 12.27 6.35 -12.03
N ILE A 65 13.57 6.09 -12.12
CA ILE A 65 14.59 7.09 -12.46
C ILE A 65 14.63 7.24 -13.97
#